data_AF-A0A3R6RUN2-F1
#
_entry.id   AF-A0A3R6RUN2-F1
#
_cell.length_a   1.000
_cell.length_b   1.000
_cell.length_c   1.000
_cell.angle_alpha   90.00
_cell.angle_beta   90.00
_cell.angle_gamma   90.00
#
_symmetry.space_group_name_H-M   'P 1'
#
loop_
_entity.id
_entity.type
_entity.pdbx_description
1 polymer ?
#
loop_
_entity_poly.entity_id
_entity_poly.type
_entity_poly.pdbx_seq_one_letter_code
_entity_poly.pdbx_strand_id
1 'polypeptide(L)'
;MDSEYKPTFFDSQLQNHQLQIMKTMIPYLSAGQQRPFALLIKYMELQKTAQLFSNDTLTIQEVSSHSPQERMFQMLTDISEQCTPGEKENIENFLNMYQMLSAYDTLFS
;
A
#
# COMPACT_ATOMS: atom_id res chain seq x y z
N MET A 1 -8.24 1.81 20.76
CA MET A 1 -8.30 2.92 19.79
C MET A 1 -8.29 2.27 18.44
N ASP A 2 -9.41 2.32 17.74
CA ASP A 2 -9.59 1.69 16.43
C ASP A 2 -8.55 2.26 15.47
N SER A 3 -7.74 1.39 14.86
CA SER A 3 -6.82 1.79 13.80
C SER A 3 -7.65 2.38 12.67
N GLU A 4 -7.53 3.69 12.48
CA GLU A 4 -8.08 4.41 11.33
C GLU A 4 -7.63 3.71 10.04
N TYR A 5 -8.57 3.42 9.14
CA TYR A 5 -8.24 2.78 7.87
C TYR A 5 -7.35 3.71 7.04
N LYS A 6 -6.10 3.29 6.84
CA LYS A 6 -5.12 4.02 6.01
C LYS A 6 -4.97 3.30 4.67
N PRO A 7 -5.41 3.89 3.55
CA PRO A 7 -5.22 3.27 2.25
C PRO A 7 -3.73 3.17 1.92
N THR A 8 -3.30 2.02 1.41
CA THR A 8 -1.92 1.84 0.94
C THR A 8 -1.70 2.56 -0.38
N PHE A 9 -0.44 2.71 -0.80
CA PHE A 9 -0.12 3.17 -2.15
C PHE A 9 -0.85 2.30 -3.20
N PHE A 10 -0.84 0.98 -3.01
CA PHE A 10 -1.54 0.04 -3.88
C PHE A 10 -3.05 0.32 -3.96
N ASP A 11 -3.70 0.57 -2.83
CA ASP A 11 -5.11 0.95 -2.82
C ASP A 11 -5.35 2.25 -3.59
N SER A 12 -4.49 3.25 -3.41
CA SER A 12 -4.64 4.55 -4.10
C SER A 12 -4.57 4.43 -5.62
N GLN A 13 -3.79 3.48 -6.16
CA GLN A 13 -3.72 3.20 -7.59
C GLN A 13 -4.98 2.50 -8.14
N LEU A 14 -5.63 1.66 -7.32
CA LEU A 14 -6.81 0.90 -7.75
C LEU A 14 -8.12 1.68 -7.60
N GLN A 15 -8.19 2.56 -6.60
CA GLN A 15 -9.36 3.38 -6.35
C GLN A 15 -9.51 4.51 -7.38
N ASN A 16 -10.75 4.87 -7.71
CA ASN A 16 -11.03 6.13 -8.40
C ASN A 16 -12.35 6.72 -7.90
N HIS A 17 -12.59 7.99 -8.25
CA HIS A 17 -13.79 8.72 -7.86
C HIS A 17 -15.09 7.97 -8.21
N GLN A 18 -15.16 7.35 -9.38
CA GLN A 18 -16.34 6.59 -9.83
C GLN A 18 -16.61 5.35 -8.98
N LEU A 19 -15.57 4.57 -8.64
CA LEU A 19 -15.69 3.40 -7.75
C LEU A 19 -16.14 3.82 -6.36
N GLN A 20 -15.63 4.94 -5.85
CA GLN A 20 -16.04 5.46 -4.54
C GLN A 20 -17.51 5.86 -4.54
N ILE A 21 -17.99 6.57 -5.58
CA ILE A 21 -19.43 6.84 -5.76
C ILE A 21 -20.23 5.54 -5.81
N MET A 22 -19.77 4.53 -6.56
CA MET A 22 -20.49 3.26 -6.63
C MET A 22 -20.57 2.55 -5.27
N LYS A 23 -19.50 2.58 -4.48
CA LYS A 23 -19.47 2.00 -3.13
C LYS A 23 -20.45 2.69 -2.18
N THR A 24 -20.58 4.02 -2.24
CA THR A 24 -21.51 4.74 -1.36
C THR A 24 -22.97 4.42 -1.65
N MET A 25 -23.30 3.92 -2.86
CA MET A 25 -24.66 3.49 -3.19
C MET A 25 -25.07 2.18 -2.51
N ILE A 26 -24.12 1.31 -2.15
CA ILE A 26 -24.40 -0.05 -1.65
C ILE A 26 -25.40 -0.06 -0.48
N PRO A 27 -25.24 0.75 0.59
CA PRO A 27 -26.16 0.71 1.73
C PRO A 27 -27.60 1.09 1.40
N TYR A 28 -27.82 1.81 0.29
CA TYR A 28 -29.14 2.30 -0.14
C TYR A 28 -29.85 1.35 -1.12
N LEU A 29 -29.18 0.30 -1.59
CA LEU A 29 -29.80 -0.71 -2.45
C LEU A 29 -30.66 -1.69 -1.62
N SER A 30 -31.66 -2.29 -2.26
CA SER A 30 -32.43 -3.37 -1.63
C SER A 30 -31.52 -4.57 -1.31
N ALA A 31 -31.84 -5.35 -0.28
CA ALA A 31 -31.00 -6.46 0.19
C ALA A 31 -30.63 -7.47 -0.92
N GLY A 32 -31.53 -7.71 -1.89
CA GLY A 32 -31.27 -8.58 -3.03
C GLY A 32 -30.28 -8.01 -4.05
N GLN A 33 -30.10 -6.68 -4.08
CA GLN A 33 -29.22 -5.96 -5.02
C GLN A 33 -27.85 -5.64 -4.42
N GLN A 34 -27.73 -5.52 -3.09
CA GLN A 34 -26.47 -5.18 -2.43
C GLN A 34 -25.34 -6.15 -2.76
N ARG A 35 -25.59 -7.46 -2.61
CA ARG A 35 -24.59 -8.51 -2.88
C ARG A 35 -24.09 -8.49 -4.34
N PRO A 36 -24.96 -8.61 -5.38
CA PRO A 36 -24.47 -8.61 -6.76
C PRO A 36 -23.78 -7.30 -7.14
N PHE A 37 -24.26 -6.16 -6.64
CA PHE A 37 -23.64 -4.87 -6.93
C PHE A 37 -22.26 -4.70 -6.26
N ALA A 38 -22.13 -5.12 -4.99
CA ALA A 38 -20.84 -5.12 -4.30
C ALA A 38 -19.82 -6.04 -5.01
N LEU A 39 -20.26 -7.21 -5.48
CA LEU A 39 -19.42 -8.12 -6.25
C LEU A 39 -19.00 -7.53 -7.60
N LEU A 40 -19.89 -6.83 -8.29
CA LEU A 40 -19.56 -6.12 -9.54
C LEU A 40 -18.48 -5.05 -9.30
N ILE A 41 -18.62 -4.25 -8.24
CA ILE A 41 -17.61 -3.24 -7.87
C ILE A 41 -16.26 -3.91 -7.60
N LYS A 42 -16.25 -5.03 -6.86
CA LYS A 42 -15.02 -5.81 -6.61
C LYS A 42 -14.42 -6.39 -7.89
N TYR A 43 -15.24 -6.83 -8.83
CA TYR A 43 -14.76 -7.28 -10.13
C TYR A 43 -14.11 -6.14 -10.93
N MET A 44 -14.67 -4.92 -10.88
CA MET A 44 -14.06 -3.74 -11.50
C MET A 44 -12.72 -3.36 -10.86
N GLU A 45 -12.59 -3.47 -9.53
CA GLU A 45 -11.30 -3.31 -8.84
C GLU A 45 -10.28 -4.35 -9.32
N LEU A 46 -10.68 -5.62 -9.39
CA LEU A 46 -9.81 -6.70 -9.85
C LEU A 46 -9.36 -6.51 -11.30
N GLN A 47 -10.26 -6.07 -12.18
CA GLN A 47 -9.92 -5.77 -13.57
C GLN A 47 -8.88 -4.65 -13.65
N LYS A 48 -9.01 -3.60 -12.83
CA LYS A 48 -7.99 -2.55 -12.74
C LYS A 48 -6.67 -3.07 -12.21
N THR A 49 -6.68 -3.96 -11.22
CA THR A 49 -5.47 -4.62 -10.75
C THR A 49 -4.77 -5.32 -11.92
N ALA A 50 -5.48 -6.15 -12.68
CA ALA A 50 -4.89 -6.81 -13.84
C ALA A 50 -4.32 -5.80 -14.86
N GLN A 51 -5.01 -4.70 -15.13
CA GLN A 51 -4.53 -3.62 -16.01
C GLN A 51 -3.28 -2.92 -15.46
N LEU A 52 -3.19 -2.71 -14.15
CA LEU A 52 -2.05 -2.08 -13.48
C LEU A 52 -0.75 -2.84 -13.73
N PHE A 53 -0.82 -4.18 -13.67
CA PHE A 53 0.34 -5.05 -13.89
C PHE A 53 0.54 -5.42 -15.37
N SER A 54 -0.46 -5.20 -16.23
CA SER A 54 -0.33 -5.38 -17.69
C SER A 54 0.39 -4.21 -18.36
N ASN A 55 0.31 -3.02 -17.75
CA ASN A 55 1.09 -1.86 -18.17
C ASN A 55 2.42 -1.89 -17.40
N ASP A 56 3.54 -2.16 -18.07
CA ASP A 56 4.91 -2.29 -17.49
C ASP A 56 5.41 -1.06 -16.69
N THR A 57 4.60 -0.01 -16.56
CA THR A 57 4.95 1.29 -16.00
C THR A 57 5.10 1.30 -14.48
N LEU A 58 4.40 0.43 -13.73
CA LEU A 58 4.37 0.51 -12.25
C LEU A 58 5.12 -0.61 -11.52
N THR A 59 5.49 -1.69 -12.21
CA THR A 59 5.88 -2.93 -11.54
C THR A 59 7.37 -3.16 -11.45
N ILE A 60 8.17 -2.49 -12.27
CA ILE A 60 9.61 -2.80 -12.38
C ILE A 60 10.48 -1.55 -12.32
N GLN A 61 10.08 -0.40 -12.87
CA GLN A 61 11.01 0.71 -13.04
C GLN A 61 11.27 1.54 -11.76
N GLU A 62 10.26 1.90 -10.97
CA GLU A 62 10.46 2.81 -9.81
C GLU A 62 11.21 2.16 -8.63
N VAL A 63 11.13 0.84 -8.48
CA VAL A 63 11.81 0.10 -7.41
C VAL A 63 13.16 -0.48 -7.88
N SER A 64 13.36 -0.68 -9.18
CA SER A 64 14.62 -1.25 -9.72
C SER A 64 15.80 -0.28 -9.75
N SER A 65 15.57 1.03 -9.66
CA SER A 65 16.63 2.04 -9.59
C SER A 65 17.36 2.08 -8.26
N HIS A 66 16.79 1.46 -7.22
CA HIS A 66 17.32 1.45 -5.86
C HIS A 66 18.18 0.21 -5.59
N SER A 67 19.19 0.38 -4.74
CA SER A 67 19.95 -0.77 -4.22
C SER A 67 19.01 -1.73 -3.45
N PRO A 68 19.31 -3.04 -3.38
CA PRO A 68 18.51 -3.98 -2.59
C PRO A 68 18.25 -3.52 -1.15
N GLN A 69 19.21 -2.80 -0.57
CA GLN A 69 19.17 -2.24 0.77
C GLN A 69 18.18 -1.07 0.87
N GLU A 70 18.21 -0.13 -0.07
CA GLU A 70 17.26 0.99 -0.14
C GLU A 70 15.82 0.50 -0.32
N ARG A 71 15.62 -0.53 -1.15
CA ARG A 71 14.28 -1.14 -1.33
C ARG A 71 13.73 -1.72 -0.03
N MET A 72 14.58 -2.43 0.71
CA MET A 72 14.20 -3.00 2.01
C MET A 72 13.87 -1.88 3.01
N PHE A 73 14.65 -0.80 3.03
CA PHE A 73 14.41 0.35 3.89
C PHE A 73 13.06 0.99 3.57
N GLN A 74 12.79 1.31 2.30
CA GLN A 74 11.52 1.91 1.88
C GLN A 74 10.33 1.01 2.21
N MET A 75 10.44 -0.29 1.94
CA MET A 75 9.39 -1.26 2.29
C MET A 75 9.08 -1.27 3.79
N LEU A 76 10.11 -1.27 4.65
CA LEU A 76 9.93 -1.25 6.10
C LEU A 76 9.34 0.08 6.59
N THR A 77 9.70 1.20 5.96
CA THR A 77 9.07 2.50 6.20
C THR A 77 7.58 2.44 5.87
N ASP A 78 7.20 1.95 4.68
CA ASP A 78 5.79 1.85 4.27
C ASP A 78 4.99 0.90 5.18
N ILE A 79 5.59 -0.22 5.61
CA ILE A 79 4.99 -1.15 6.59
C ILE A 79 4.76 -0.45 7.94
N SER A 80 5.72 0.36 8.39
CA SER A 80 5.62 1.07 9.68
C SER A 80 4.41 2.02 9.76
N GLU A 81 3.95 2.56 8.62
CA GLU A 81 2.79 3.45 8.57
C GLU A 81 1.46 2.72 8.81
N GLN A 82 1.44 1.41 8.51
CA GLN A 82 0.30 0.51 8.68
C GLN A 82 0.27 -0.16 10.08
N CYS A 83 1.40 -0.13 10.79
CA CYS A 83 1.57 -0.72 12.10
C CYS A 83 0.86 0.05 13.22
N THR A 84 0.61 -0.65 14.33
CA THR A 84 0.21 -0.01 15.60
C THR A 84 1.37 0.83 16.18
N PRO A 85 1.10 1.77 17.11
CA PRO A 85 2.16 2.61 17.69
C PRO A 85 3.34 1.83 18.28
N GLY A 86 3.09 0.70 18.96
CA GLY A 86 4.15 -0.12 19.54
C GLY A 86 4.96 -0.91 18.51
N GLU A 87 4.32 -1.39 17.43
CA GLU A 87 5.02 -2.04 16.32
C GLU A 87 5.87 -1.05 15.52
N LYS A 88 5.34 0.16 15.32
CA LYS A 88 6.02 1.24 14.64
C LYS A 88 7.32 1.64 15.36
N GLU A 89 7.27 1.77 16.69
CA GLU A 89 8.46 2.07 17.50
C GLU A 89 9.56 1.02 17.31
N ASN A 90 9.20 -0.27 17.26
CA ASN A 90 10.17 -1.35 17.03
C ASN A 90 10.82 -1.26 15.65
N ILE A 91 10.02 -0.95 14.62
CA ILE A 91 10.51 -0.78 13.24
C ILE A 91 11.41 0.44 13.13
N GLU A 92 11.02 1.58 13.70
CA GLU A 92 11.82 2.81 13.70
C GLU A 92 13.16 2.63 14.41
N ASN A 93 13.16 1.94 15.56
CA ASN A 93 14.40 1.62 16.28
C ASN A 93 15.35 0.75 15.42
N PHE A 94 14.81 -0.24 14.70
CA PHE A 94 15.60 -1.07 13.78
C PHE A 94 16.15 -0.25 12.60
N LEU A 95 15.33 0.61 11.99
CA LEU A 95 15.72 1.47 10.87
C LEU A 95 16.82 2.45 11.28
N ASN A 96 16.70 3.07 12.45
CA ASN A 96 17.71 3.98 13.00
C ASN A 96 19.05 3.28 13.24
N MET A 97 19.02 2.07 13.81
CA MET A 97 20.23 1.27 14.03
C MET A 97 20.90 0.89 12.70
N TYR A 98 20.10 0.52 11.69
CA TYR A 98 20.60 0.15 10.37
C TYR A 98 21.25 1.34 9.65
N GLN A 99 20.62 2.52 9.68
CA GLN A 99 21.19 3.75 9.13
C GLN A 99 22.53 4.09 9.78
N MET A 100 22.60 3.98 11.12
CA MET A 100 23.84 4.21 11.86
C MET A 100 24.95 3.27 11.37
N LEU A 101 24.71 1.96 11.32
CA LEU A 101 25.69 0.97 10.85
C LEU A 101 26.17 1.26 9.42
N SER A 102 25.25 1.58 8.50
CA SER A 102 25.59 1.91 7.12
C SER A 102 26.45 3.18 6.98
N ALA A 103 26.19 4.19 7.82
CA ALA A 103 26.99 5.41 7.87
C ALA A 103 28.39 5.15 8.45
N TYR A 104 28.50 4.27 9.46
CA TYR A 104 29.81 3.82 9.97
C TYR A 104 30.61 3.08 8.89
N ASP A 105 30.02 2.11 8.19
CA ASP A 105 30.71 1.41 7.09
C ASP A 105 31.16 2.37 5.99
N THR A 106 30.35 3.39 5.67
CA THR A 106 30.70 4.39 4.63
C THR A 106 31.83 5.34 5.07
N LEU A 107 31.90 5.69 6.35
CA LEU A 107 32.92 6.61 6.88
C LEU A 107 34.26 5.93 7.17
N PHE A 108 34.29 4.61 7.34
CA PHE A 108 35.47 3.83 7.73
C PHE A 108 35.92 2.78 6.70
N SER A 109 35.30 2.77 5.50
CA SER A 109 35.75 2.00 4.33
C SER A 109 36.45 2.88 3.29
#